data_AF-M4DJ33-F1
#
_entry.id   AF-M4DJ33-F1
#
_cell.length_a   1.000
_cell.length_b   1.000
_cell.length_c   1.000
_cell.angle_alpha   90.00
_cell.angle_beta   90.00
_cell.angle_gamma   90.00
#
_symmetry.space_group_name_H-M   'P 1'
#
loop_
_entity.id
_entity.type
_entity.pdbx_description
1 polymer ?
#
loop_
_entity_poly.entity_id
_entity_poly.type
_entity_poly.pdbx_seq_one_letter_code
_entity_poly.pdbx_strand_id
1 'polypeptide(L)'
;MANFSGLHILFFSFIIATGALSVVSGTVFTIVNRCNFPVWPGILTGDNGVQLNGGGFALNTGASVDVAAPAGWSGRIWGRTGCNFDAFGTGSCLTGNCGNKVQCSGAGGAPPATLAEFTIGHGGAMDFYDVSLVDGYNVQMEIKTQGGSGDCQNVGCVSDLNKICPTELSVLSGGSVVACKSACEAFGSPQYCCTGAFNKPETCPPTDYSRIFKAACPKAYSYAYDDATSTFTCANANYSIIFCPTI
;
A
#
# COMPACT_ATOMS: atom_id res chain seq x y z
N MET A 1 -1.86 -52.81 -71.62
CA MET A 1 -0.71 -52.44 -70.76
C MET A 1 -0.57 -50.93 -70.78
N ALA A 2 -0.94 -50.26 -69.70
CA ALA A 2 -0.41 -48.96 -69.27
C ALA A 2 -1.02 -48.65 -67.89
N ASN A 3 -0.30 -48.97 -66.82
CA ASN A 3 -0.63 -48.51 -65.47
C ASN A 3 0.07 -47.16 -65.27
N PHE A 4 -0.68 -46.10 -65.04
CA PHE A 4 -0.13 -44.83 -64.52
C PHE A 4 -0.25 -44.84 -62.99
N SER A 5 0.90 -44.85 -62.33
CA SER A 5 1.05 -44.72 -60.88
C SER A 5 0.85 -43.26 -60.48
N GLY A 6 -0.17 -42.97 -59.68
CA GLY A 6 -0.42 -41.65 -59.09
C GLY A 6 0.24 -41.52 -57.73
N LEU A 7 1.26 -40.66 -57.64
CA LEU A 7 1.96 -40.29 -56.41
C LEU A 7 1.08 -39.33 -55.59
N HIS A 8 0.50 -39.79 -54.48
CA HIS A 8 -0.23 -38.92 -53.54
C HIS A 8 0.75 -38.25 -52.56
N ILE A 9 1.01 -36.96 -52.78
CA ILE A 9 1.77 -36.10 -51.86
C ILE A 9 0.84 -35.68 -50.72
N LEU A 10 1.11 -36.17 -49.50
CA LEU A 10 0.42 -35.72 -48.29
C LEU A 10 0.95 -34.33 -47.88
N PHE A 11 0.12 -33.30 -48.05
CA PHE A 11 0.37 -31.95 -47.54
C PHE A 11 0.07 -31.92 -46.03
N PHE A 12 1.10 -31.93 -45.18
CA PHE A 12 0.95 -31.62 -43.76
C PHE A 12 0.81 -30.10 -43.60
N SER A 13 -0.43 -29.62 -43.40
CA SER A 13 -0.68 -28.23 -43.01
C SER A 13 -0.25 -28.04 -41.56
N PHE A 14 0.87 -27.34 -41.34
CA PHE A 14 1.33 -26.96 -40.02
C PHE A 14 0.61 -25.66 -39.62
N ILE A 15 -0.50 -25.78 -38.89
CA ILE A 15 -1.18 -24.63 -38.30
C ILE A 15 -0.29 -24.09 -37.18
N ILE A 16 0.50 -23.06 -37.46
CA ILE A 16 1.17 -22.28 -36.42
C ILE A 16 0.07 -21.45 -35.75
N ALA A 17 -0.43 -21.91 -34.61
CA ALA A 17 -1.28 -21.11 -33.74
C ALA A 17 -0.45 -19.94 -33.21
N THR A 18 -0.50 -18.78 -33.86
CA THR A 18 0.03 -17.53 -33.32
C THR A 18 -0.89 -17.07 -32.20
N GLY A 19 -0.72 -17.65 -31.02
CA GLY A 19 -1.32 -17.12 -29.80
C GLY A 19 -0.79 -15.70 -29.59
N ALA A 20 -1.68 -14.71 -29.67
CA ALA A 20 -1.34 -13.37 -29.24
C ALA A 20 -0.99 -13.43 -27.75
N LEU A 21 0.28 -13.24 -27.41
CA LEU A 21 0.70 -12.98 -26.05
C LEU A 21 0.13 -11.60 -25.69
N SER A 22 -1.03 -11.58 -25.02
CA SER A 22 -1.46 -10.39 -24.30
C SER A 22 -0.47 -10.18 -23.15
N VAL A 23 0.49 -9.30 -23.36
CA VAL A 23 1.31 -8.79 -22.27
C VAL A 23 0.35 -7.99 -21.38
N VAL A 24 -0.11 -8.61 -20.30
CA VAL A 24 -0.81 -7.88 -19.23
C VAL A 24 0.26 -7.01 -18.58
N SER A 25 0.32 -5.74 -18.98
CA SER A 25 1.16 -4.75 -18.31
C SER A 25 0.52 -4.44 -16.95
N GLY A 26 0.95 -5.14 -15.91
CA GLY A 26 0.59 -4.82 -14.53
C GLY A 26 1.38 -3.61 -14.02
N THR A 27 0.80 -2.87 -13.09
CA THR A 27 1.51 -1.83 -12.34
C THR A 27 2.56 -2.48 -11.46
N VAL A 28 3.78 -1.95 -11.45
CA VAL A 28 4.85 -2.41 -10.56
C VAL A 28 4.97 -1.48 -9.36
N PHE A 29 4.89 -2.07 -8.17
CA PHE A 29 5.22 -1.44 -6.90
C PHE A 29 6.65 -1.80 -6.50
N THR A 30 7.57 -0.83 -6.52
CA THR A 30 8.91 -0.96 -5.96
C THR A 30 8.89 -0.55 -4.50
N ILE A 31 8.88 -1.52 -3.58
CA ILE A 31 8.82 -1.28 -2.15
C ILE A 31 10.26 -1.18 -1.61
N VAL A 32 10.63 -0.03 -1.03
CA VAL A 32 12.00 0.32 -0.65
C VAL A 32 12.08 0.63 0.84
N ASN A 33 13.06 0.04 1.53
CA ASN A 33 13.38 0.40 2.90
C ASN A 33 14.62 1.30 2.96
N ARG A 34 14.45 2.58 3.29
CA ARG A 34 15.56 3.50 3.59
C ARG A 34 15.71 3.79 5.08
N CYS A 35 14.92 3.13 5.93
CA CYS A 35 15.09 3.22 7.38
C CYS A 35 16.42 2.58 7.79
N ASN A 36 17.02 3.08 8.87
CA ASN A 36 18.20 2.47 9.50
C ASN A 36 17.88 1.22 10.35
N PHE A 37 16.67 0.68 10.19
CA PHE A 37 16.19 -0.56 10.79
C PHE A 37 15.41 -1.39 9.76
N PRO A 38 15.32 -2.72 9.93
CA PRO A 38 14.47 -3.55 9.09
C PRO A 38 12.99 -3.21 9.27
N VAL A 39 12.25 -3.24 8.17
CA VAL A 39 10.78 -3.14 8.16
C VAL A 39 10.22 -4.43 7.57
N TRP A 40 9.00 -4.78 7.96
CA TRP A 40 8.30 -5.92 7.37
C TRP A 40 7.05 -5.41 6.67
N PRO A 41 7.11 -5.12 5.36
CA PRO A 41 5.94 -4.68 4.62
C PRO A 41 4.79 -5.69 4.78
N GLY A 42 3.59 -5.17 5.02
CA GLY A 42 2.33 -5.89 4.89
C GLY A 42 1.62 -5.40 3.64
N ILE A 43 0.93 -6.32 2.96
CA ILE A 43 0.13 -6.02 1.77
C ILE A 43 -1.22 -6.67 1.97
N LEU A 44 -2.29 -5.90 1.78
CA LEU A 44 -3.65 -6.38 1.79
C LEU A 44 -4.30 -6.05 0.45
N THR A 45 -4.68 -7.08 -0.30
CA THR A 45 -5.60 -6.93 -1.43
C THR A 45 -7.03 -6.86 -0.90
N GLY A 46 -7.79 -5.85 -1.33
CA GLY A 46 -9.21 -5.66 -1.00
C GLY A 46 -10.11 -6.78 -1.55
N ASP A 47 -11.38 -6.78 -1.15
CA ASP A 47 -12.42 -7.72 -1.61
C ASP A 47 -12.05 -9.21 -1.54
N ASN A 48 -11.19 -9.59 -0.59
CA ASN A 48 -10.64 -10.94 -0.46
C ASN A 48 -9.92 -11.44 -1.74
N GLY A 49 -9.37 -10.52 -2.52
CA GLY A 49 -8.61 -10.85 -3.73
C GLY A 49 -7.31 -11.59 -3.45
N VAL A 50 -6.65 -12.04 -4.51
CA VAL A 50 -5.35 -12.73 -4.43
C VAL A 50 -4.31 -11.80 -3.78
N GLN A 51 -3.66 -12.29 -2.72
CA GLN A 51 -2.71 -11.51 -1.95
C GLN A 51 -1.36 -11.43 -2.67
N LEU A 52 -0.90 -10.21 -2.96
CA LEU A 52 0.42 -9.99 -3.56
C LEU A 52 1.52 -10.39 -2.58
N ASN A 53 2.54 -11.11 -3.06
CA ASN A 53 3.65 -11.63 -2.23
C ASN A 53 3.21 -12.38 -0.94
N GLY A 54 2.04 -13.03 -0.95
CA GLY A 54 1.49 -13.69 0.25
C GLY A 54 1.07 -12.73 1.36
N GLY A 55 0.96 -11.44 1.06
CA GLY A 55 0.53 -10.39 1.98
C GLY A 55 1.64 -9.81 2.86
N GLY A 56 2.90 -10.17 2.67
CA GLY A 56 3.99 -9.50 3.38
C GLY A 56 5.32 -10.25 3.34
N PHE A 57 6.39 -9.51 3.64
CA PHE A 57 7.77 -10.01 3.60
C PHE A 57 8.66 -9.20 4.55
N ALA A 58 9.90 -9.66 4.74
CA ALA A 58 10.94 -8.92 5.45
C ALA A 58 11.71 -8.02 4.47
N LEU A 59 12.03 -6.79 4.86
CA LEU A 59 12.77 -5.85 4.03
C LEU A 59 13.87 -5.17 4.85
N ASN A 60 15.11 -5.61 4.64
CA ASN A 60 16.29 -5.08 5.32
C ASN A 60 16.59 -3.63 4.90
N THR A 61 17.36 -2.92 5.73
CA THR A 61 17.82 -1.56 5.42
C THR A 61 18.53 -1.52 4.06
N GLY A 62 18.12 -0.56 3.21
CA GLY A 62 18.64 -0.34 1.87
C GLY A 62 18.10 -1.30 0.81
N ALA A 63 17.30 -2.31 1.18
CA ALA A 63 16.74 -3.28 0.24
C ALA A 63 15.48 -2.75 -0.46
N SER A 64 15.19 -3.32 -1.62
CA SER A 64 13.95 -3.12 -2.37
C SER A 64 13.39 -4.43 -2.92
N VAL A 65 12.08 -4.50 -3.07
CA VAL A 65 11.36 -5.63 -3.70
C VAL A 65 10.32 -5.07 -4.65
N ASP A 66 10.30 -5.58 -5.88
CA ASP A 66 9.26 -5.30 -6.85
C ASP A 66 8.08 -6.26 -6.67
N VAL A 67 6.87 -5.70 -6.68
CA VAL A 67 5.60 -6.42 -6.56
C VAL A 67 4.71 -6.01 -7.72
N ALA A 68 4.32 -6.96 -8.56
CA ALA A 68 3.41 -6.70 -9.66
C ALA A 68 1.96 -6.76 -9.18
N ALA A 69 1.19 -5.72 -9.47
CA ALA A 69 -0.25 -5.64 -9.23
C ALA A 69 -1.01 -5.71 -10.56
N PRO A 70 -2.06 -6.55 -10.66
CA PRO A 70 -2.89 -6.60 -11.86
C PRO A 70 -3.70 -5.31 -12.04
N ALA A 71 -4.12 -5.02 -13.27
CA ALA A 71 -5.08 -3.96 -13.54
C ALA A 71 -6.38 -4.21 -12.75
N GLY A 72 -6.96 -3.17 -12.14
CA GLY A 72 -8.10 -3.29 -11.24
C GLY A 72 -7.75 -3.69 -9.80
N TRP A 73 -6.46 -3.87 -9.45
CA TRP A 73 -6.08 -4.16 -8.06
C TRP A 73 -6.39 -2.97 -7.15
N SER A 74 -7.08 -3.23 -6.05
CA SER A 74 -7.29 -2.26 -4.98
C SER A 74 -6.82 -2.85 -3.66
N GLY A 75 -6.12 -2.05 -2.86
CA GLY A 75 -5.52 -2.54 -1.63
C GLY A 75 -4.62 -1.52 -0.94
N ARG A 76 -3.94 -1.99 0.10
CA ARG A 76 -3.07 -1.17 0.94
C ARG A 76 -1.76 -1.86 1.30
N ILE A 77 -0.73 -1.05 1.47
CA ILE A 77 0.63 -1.44 1.83
C ILE A 77 1.04 -0.65 3.07
N TRP A 78 1.63 -1.31 4.07
CA TRP A 78 2.12 -0.64 5.28
C TRP A 78 3.43 -1.26 5.78
N GLY A 79 4.14 -0.54 6.64
CA GLY A 79 5.39 -1.02 7.24
C GLY A 79 5.16 -1.50 8.66
N ARG A 80 5.57 -2.74 8.99
CA ARG A 80 5.63 -3.21 10.39
C ARG A 80 7.02 -2.97 10.96
N THR A 81 7.09 -2.56 12.23
CA THR A 81 8.36 -2.26 12.92
C THR A 81 8.49 -3.02 14.24
N GLY A 82 9.74 -3.20 14.68
CA GLY A 82 10.04 -3.93 15.92
C GLY A 82 9.61 -5.39 15.88
N CYS A 83 9.71 -6.05 14.72
CA CYS A 83 9.30 -7.42 14.56
C CYS A 83 10.34 -8.42 15.07
N ASN A 84 9.85 -9.50 15.68
CA ASN A 84 10.65 -10.65 16.04
C ASN A 84 9.96 -11.91 15.52
N PHE A 85 10.54 -12.51 14.47
CA PHE A 85 10.06 -13.76 13.86
C PHE A 85 11.13 -14.84 13.99
N ASP A 86 10.69 -16.06 14.28
CA ASP A 86 11.56 -17.25 14.26
C ASP A 86 11.91 -17.68 12.81
N ALA A 87 12.72 -18.73 12.70
CA ALA A 87 13.14 -19.29 11.40
C ALA A 87 11.96 -19.82 10.54
N PHE A 88 10.79 -20.06 11.14
CA PHE A 88 9.57 -20.47 10.46
C PHE A 88 8.64 -19.29 10.13
N GLY A 89 9.13 -18.06 10.31
CA GLY A 89 8.39 -16.83 10.09
C GLY A 89 7.25 -16.62 11.08
N THR A 90 7.32 -17.22 12.28
CA THR A 90 6.32 -17.09 13.35
C THR A 90 6.78 -16.08 14.39
N GLY A 91 5.92 -15.16 14.80
CA GLY A 91 6.34 -14.04 15.63
C GLY A 91 5.33 -12.90 15.67
N SER A 92 5.77 -11.70 16.03
CA SER A 92 4.91 -10.52 16.07
C SER A 92 5.72 -9.24 15.90
N CYS A 93 5.03 -8.13 15.66
CA CYS A 93 5.59 -6.79 15.53
C CYS A 93 5.04 -5.83 16.58
N LEU A 94 5.83 -4.83 16.96
CA LEU A 94 5.39 -3.77 17.88
C LEU A 94 4.34 -2.85 17.26
N THR A 95 4.45 -2.57 15.95
CA THR A 95 3.52 -1.70 15.23
C THR A 95 3.07 -2.35 13.91
N GLY A 96 1.84 -2.05 13.48
CA GLY A 96 1.28 -2.58 12.22
C GLY A 96 1.07 -4.09 12.18
N ASN A 97 1.13 -4.79 13.31
CA ASN A 97 1.12 -6.26 13.33
C ASN A 97 -0.14 -6.85 12.66
N CYS A 98 0.01 -7.93 11.89
CA CYS A 98 -1.09 -8.53 11.12
C CYS A 98 -1.34 -10.00 11.46
N GLY A 99 -0.98 -10.42 12.67
CA GLY A 99 -1.11 -11.81 13.13
C GLY A 99 0.21 -12.35 13.65
N ASN A 100 0.41 -13.65 13.53
CA ASN A 100 1.58 -14.35 14.06
C ASN A 100 2.60 -14.76 12.98
N LYS A 101 2.45 -14.29 11.74
CA LYS A 101 3.29 -14.69 10.60
C LYS A 101 3.88 -13.48 9.87
N VAL A 102 5.02 -13.70 9.20
CA VAL A 102 5.59 -12.71 8.28
C VAL A 102 4.60 -12.38 7.15
N GLN A 103 3.95 -13.40 6.57
CA GLN A 103 2.93 -13.21 5.54
C GLN A 103 1.56 -12.92 6.18
N CYS A 104 1.02 -11.73 5.95
CA CYS A 104 -0.25 -11.32 6.54
C CYS A 104 -1.46 -12.10 6.01
N SER A 105 -1.35 -12.76 4.85
CA SER A 105 -2.35 -13.72 4.36
C SER A 105 -3.80 -13.18 4.34
N GLY A 106 -3.98 -11.89 3.99
CA GLY A 106 -5.28 -11.23 3.95
C GLY A 106 -5.71 -10.56 5.27
N ALA A 107 -4.89 -10.61 6.32
CA ALA A 107 -5.10 -9.80 7.51
C ALA A 107 -4.58 -8.37 7.30
N GLY A 108 -5.35 -7.39 7.76
CA GLY A 108 -4.90 -5.99 7.86
C GLY A 108 -3.90 -5.79 8.99
N GLY A 109 -3.10 -4.73 8.89
CA GLY A 109 -2.24 -4.30 9.98
C GLY A 109 -3.06 -3.69 11.12
N ALA A 110 -2.73 -4.05 12.36
CA ALA A 110 -3.31 -3.44 13.55
C ALA A 110 -2.84 -1.97 13.66
N PRO A 111 -3.76 -1.00 13.76
CA PRO A 111 -3.42 0.39 14.01
C PRO A 111 -2.64 0.57 15.34
N PRO A 112 -1.75 1.57 15.46
CA PRO A 112 -1.45 2.58 14.45
C PRO A 112 -0.54 2.10 13.32
N ALA A 113 -0.88 2.48 12.08
CA ALA A 113 -0.09 2.17 10.89
C ALA A 113 -0.25 3.25 9.80
N THR A 114 0.87 3.77 9.30
CA THR A 114 0.87 4.60 8.08
C THR A 114 0.57 3.71 6.88
N LEU A 115 -0.41 4.08 6.06
CA LEU A 115 -0.85 3.29 4.91
C LEU A 115 -0.49 3.97 3.59
N ALA A 116 -0.07 3.19 2.60
CA ALA A 116 -0.15 3.56 1.19
C ALA A 116 -1.34 2.82 0.58
N GLU A 117 -2.32 3.55 0.08
CA GLU A 117 -3.56 3.01 -0.46
C GLU A 117 -3.60 3.22 -1.97
N PHE A 118 -4.13 2.23 -2.70
CA PHE A 118 -4.17 2.26 -4.16
C PHE A 118 -5.47 1.64 -4.67
N THR A 119 -5.96 2.20 -5.77
CA THR A 119 -6.89 1.55 -6.69
C THR A 119 -6.33 1.71 -8.10
N ILE A 120 -5.83 0.61 -8.66
CA ILE A 120 -5.22 0.56 -10.00
C ILE A 120 -6.33 0.50 -11.04
N GLY A 121 -6.24 1.38 -12.04
CA GLY A 121 -7.20 1.48 -13.11
C GLY A 121 -7.31 0.20 -13.95
N HIS A 122 -8.45 0.04 -14.60
CA HIS A 122 -8.67 -1.00 -15.61
C HIS A 122 -8.86 -0.36 -16.99
N GLY A 123 -8.32 -0.97 -18.05
CA GLY A 123 -8.59 -0.54 -19.42
C GLY A 123 -8.15 0.89 -19.74
N GLY A 124 -7.08 1.39 -19.11
CA GLY A 124 -6.58 2.77 -19.30
C GLY A 124 -7.25 3.82 -18.40
N ALA A 125 -8.09 3.42 -17.46
CA ALA A 125 -8.56 4.31 -16.39
C ALA A 125 -7.41 4.80 -15.51
N MET A 126 -7.62 5.93 -14.83
CA MET A 126 -6.67 6.48 -13.86
C MET A 126 -6.52 5.54 -12.67
N ASP A 127 -5.30 5.46 -12.15
CA ASP A 127 -5.06 4.96 -10.81
C ASP A 127 -5.41 6.04 -9.79
N PHE A 128 -5.89 5.63 -8.63
CA PHE A 128 -6.06 6.46 -7.45
C PHE A 128 -5.10 5.98 -6.38
N TYR A 129 -4.41 6.91 -5.73
CA TYR A 129 -3.47 6.57 -4.67
C TYR A 129 -3.34 7.69 -3.65
N ASP A 130 -2.95 7.30 -2.45
CA ASP A 130 -2.72 8.21 -1.33
C ASP A 130 -1.84 7.57 -0.25
N VAL A 131 -1.32 8.43 0.63
CA VAL A 131 -0.80 8.01 1.93
C VAL A 131 -1.82 8.43 2.98
N SER A 132 -2.18 7.51 3.86
CA SER A 132 -3.23 7.70 4.84
C SER A 132 -2.76 7.49 6.27
N LEU A 133 -3.17 8.42 7.13
CA LEU A 133 -2.95 8.41 8.57
C LEU A 133 -4.27 8.27 9.35
N VAL A 134 -5.35 7.87 8.67
CA VAL A 134 -6.65 7.59 9.30
C VAL A 134 -6.51 6.50 10.37
N ASP A 135 -5.71 5.48 10.07
CA ASP A 135 -5.32 4.40 10.98
C ASP A 135 -4.08 4.78 11.82
N GLY A 136 -3.74 6.07 11.93
CA GLY A 136 -2.58 6.56 12.69
C GLY A 136 -1.26 6.53 11.93
N TYR A 137 -0.17 6.69 12.66
CA TYR A 137 1.20 6.78 12.13
C TYR A 137 2.14 5.87 12.90
N ASN A 138 3.06 5.20 12.22
CA ASN A 138 4.14 4.45 12.87
C ASN A 138 5.51 4.68 12.22
N VAL A 139 5.56 4.70 10.89
CA VAL A 139 6.78 4.90 10.10
C VAL A 139 6.54 5.89 8.97
N GLN A 140 7.55 6.69 8.64
CA GLN A 140 7.53 7.60 7.50
C GLN A 140 7.33 6.83 6.20
N MET A 141 6.56 7.40 5.28
CA MET A 141 6.25 6.78 4.00
C MET A 141 6.06 7.82 2.90
N GLU A 142 6.58 7.53 1.71
CA GLU A 142 6.33 8.30 0.50
C GLU A 142 5.97 7.36 -0.66
N ILE A 143 5.00 7.76 -1.46
CA ILE A 143 4.71 7.19 -2.76
C ILE A 143 5.33 8.11 -3.82
N LYS A 144 6.26 7.59 -4.62
CA LYS A 144 6.76 8.27 -5.82
C LYS A 144 6.22 7.61 -7.07
N THR A 145 5.71 8.41 -7.99
CA THR A 145 5.30 7.93 -9.32
C THR A 145 6.53 7.73 -10.21
N GLN A 146 6.50 6.70 -11.04
CA GLN A 146 7.53 6.39 -12.02
C GLN A 146 6.89 6.38 -13.42
N GLY A 147 7.13 7.46 -14.17
CA GLY A 147 6.48 7.66 -15.46
C GLY A 147 5.01 8.06 -15.30
N GLY A 148 4.17 7.58 -16.21
CA GLY A 148 2.74 7.91 -16.26
C GLY A 148 2.42 9.31 -16.78
N SER A 149 1.12 9.63 -16.80
CA SER A 149 0.60 10.93 -17.21
C SER A 149 -0.60 11.37 -16.36
N GLY A 150 -0.85 12.68 -16.32
CA GLY A 150 -1.82 13.31 -15.41
C GLY A 150 -1.12 14.03 -14.25
N ASP A 151 -1.75 14.05 -13.08
CA ASP A 151 -1.22 14.77 -11.91
C ASP A 151 0.05 14.12 -11.35
N CYS A 152 0.04 12.79 -11.19
CA CYS A 152 1.19 11.93 -10.87
C CYS A 152 2.13 12.49 -9.79
N GLN A 153 1.57 13.11 -8.75
CA GLN A 153 2.35 13.74 -7.70
C GLN A 153 3.03 12.71 -6.79
N ASN A 154 4.22 13.07 -6.30
CA ASN A 154 4.82 12.41 -5.14
C ASN A 154 4.11 12.90 -3.86
N VAL A 155 3.73 11.94 -3.01
CA VAL A 155 2.85 12.16 -1.85
C VAL A 155 3.33 11.33 -0.68
N GLY A 156 3.03 11.75 0.54
CA GLY A 156 3.47 11.01 1.71
C GLY A 156 3.49 11.78 3.01
N CYS A 157 3.91 11.07 4.03
CA CYS A 157 4.19 11.58 5.36
C CYS A 157 5.67 11.32 5.68
N VAL A 158 6.50 12.32 5.34
CA VAL A 158 7.96 12.26 5.49
C VAL A 158 8.45 12.88 6.80
N SER A 159 7.58 13.61 7.50
CA SER A 159 7.83 14.12 8.84
C SER A 159 7.79 13.00 9.86
N ASP A 160 8.64 13.04 10.88
CA ASP A 160 8.57 12.09 11.99
C ASP A 160 7.48 12.49 13.00
N LEU A 161 6.26 12.03 12.76
CA LEU A 161 5.09 12.32 13.60
C LEU A 161 5.23 11.79 15.04
N ASN A 162 6.06 10.77 15.29
CA ASN A 162 6.28 10.27 16.65
C ASN A 162 6.91 11.34 17.57
N LYS A 163 7.65 12.31 17.02
CA LYS A 163 8.29 13.39 17.78
C LYS A 163 7.32 14.46 18.27
N ILE A 164 6.15 14.58 17.63
CA ILE A 164 5.14 15.58 17.95
C ILE A 164 3.80 14.95 18.32
N CYS A 165 3.77 13.63 18.53
CA CYS A 165 2.58 12.90 18.88
C CYS A 165 2.05 13.37 20.25
N PRO A 166 0.78 13.80 20.36
CA PRO A 166 0.16 14.09 21.65
C PRO A 166 0.24 12.89 22.60
N THR A 167 0.40 13.14 23.89
CA THR A 167 0.62 12.09 24.89
C THR A 167 -0.53 11.07 24.91
N GLU A 168 -1.76 11.56 24.80
CA GLU A 168 -3.00 10.78 24.74
C GLU A 168 -3.14 9.91 23.48
N LEU A 169 -2.36 10.19 22.43
CA LEU A 169 -2.31 9.40 21.20
C LEU A 169 -1.07 8.48 21.12
N SER A 170 -0.10 8.66 22.03
CA SER A 170 1.20 8.00 21.93
C SER A 170 1.15 6.51 22.25
N VAL A 171 1.91 5.71 21.49
CA VAL A 171 2.22 4.31 21.80
C VAL A 171 3.68 4.24 22.23
N LEU A 172 3.92 3.79 23.46
CA LEU A 172 5.25 3.76 24.07
C LEU A 172 5.85 2.35 24.04
N SER A 173 7.15 2.28 23.72
CA SER A 173 7.98 1.09 23.92
C SER A 173 9.40 1.51 24.27
N GLY A 174 9.99 0.88 25.30
CA GLY A 174 11.35 1.22 25.75
C GLY A 174 11.54 2.68 26.17
N GLY A 175 10.48 3.35 26.63
CA GLY A 175 10.51 4.77 27.01
C GLY A 175 10.45 5.76 25.85
N SER A 176 10.24 5.30 24.61
CA SER A 176 10.11 6.15 23.42
C SER A 176 8.75 5.97 22.75
N VAL A 177 8.25 7.02 22.09
CA VAL A 177 7.06 6.94 21.22
C VAL A 177 7.44 6.17 19.97
N VAL A 178 6.81 5.00 19.75
CA VAL A 178 7.06 4.14 18.59
C VAL A 178 5.97 4.22 17.53
N ALA A 179 4.81 4.78 17.89
CA ALA A 179 3.73 5.07 16.98
C ALA A 179 2.76 6.11 17.60
N CYS A 180 1.93 6.71 16.75
CA CYS A 180 0.91 7.69 17.12
C CYS A 180 -0.46 7.23 16.62
N LYS A 181 -1.41 7.00 17.52
CA LYS A 181 -2.80 6.69 17.17
C LYS A 181 -3.46 7.88 16.49
N SER A 182 -4.39 7.63 15.57
CA SER A 182 -5.36 8.65 15.21
C SER A 182 -6.34 8.87 16.38
N ALA A 183 -7.09 9.97 16.34
CA ALA A 183 -8.11 10.23 17.34
C ALA A 183 -9.24 9.17 17.31
N CYS A 184 -9.55 8.61 16.14
CA CYS A 184 -10.52 7.51 16.05
C CYS A 184 -10.01 6.29 16.83
N GLU A 185 -8.76 5.87 16.59
CA GLU A 185 -8.15 4.73 17.26
C GLU A 185 -7.96 4.95 18.78
N ALA A 186 -7.76 6.20 19.21
CA ALA A 186 -7.59 6.50 20.63
C ALA A 186 -8.92 6.58 21.38
N PHE A 187 -9.97 7.13 20.78
CA PHE A 187 -11.20 7.52 21.48
C PHE A 187 -12.48 6.81 21.01
N GLY A 188 -12.47 6.19 19.82
CA GLY A 188 -13.60 5.47 19.24
C GLY A 188 -14.88 6.30 19.03
N SER A 189 -14.80 7.62 19.19
CA SER A 189 -15.99 8.48 19.21
C SER A 189 -16.45 8.82 17.77
N PRO A 190 -17.76 8.92 17.52
CA PRO A 190 -18.29 9.15 16.17
C PRO A 190 -17.71 10.36 15.44
N GLN A 191 -17.41 11.45 16.16
CA GLN A 191 -16.82 12.66 15.61
C GLN A 191 -15.36 12.50 15.13
N TYR A 192 -14.63 11.51 15.62
CA TYR A 192 -13.27 11.21 15.17
C TYR A 192 -13.24 10.11 14.12
N CYS A 193 -14.16 9.15 14.21
CA CYS A 193 -14.27 8.04 13.28
C CYS A 193 -15.18 8.31 12.09
N CYS A 194 -15.83 9.48 12.04
CA CYS A 194 -16.81 9.86 11.03
C CYS A 194 -17.91 8.80 10.84
N THR A 195 -18.54 8.38 11.94
CA THR A 195 -19.62 7.37 11.93
C THR A 195 -20.93 7.93 12.47
N GLY A 196 -22.03 7.21 12.26
CA GLY A 196 -23.36 7.60 12.77
C GLY A 196 -23.77 8.98 12.24
N ALA A 197 -24.01 9.93 13.14
CA ALA A 197 -24.37 11.31 12.78
C ALA A 197 -23.24 12.08 12.05
N PHE A 198 -22.02 11.58 12.11
CA PHE A 198 -20.81 12.16 11.51
C PHE A 198 -20.41 11.43 10.22
N ASN A 199 -21.30 10.64 9.61
CA ASN A 199 -20.97 9.83 8.42
C ASN A 199 -21.01 10.59 7.09
N LYS A 200 -20.79 11.91 7.13
CA LYS A 200 -20.71 12.75 5.93
C LYS A 200 -19.61 13.81 6.11
N PRO A 201 -18.99 14.28 5.00
CA PRO A 201 -18.00 15.34 5.06
C PRO A 201 -18.49 16.60 5.77
N GLU A 202 -19.76 16.99 5.57
CA GLU A 202 -20.33 18.19 6.18
C GLU A 202 -20.54 18.06 7.69
N THR A 203 -20.70 16.83 8.18
CA THR A 203 -20.97 16.56 9.60
C THR A 203 -19.74 16.07 10.36
N CYS A 204 -18.64 15.71 9.69
CA CYS A 204 -17.35 15.34 10.31
C CYS A 204 -16.22 16.27 9.84
N PRO A 205 -16.15 17.50 10.38
CA PRO A 205 -15.08 18.44 10.03
C PRO A 205 -13.73 18.03 10.64
N PRO A 206 -12.61 18.62 10.18
CA PRO A 206 -11.31 18.44 10.81
C PRO A 206 -11.33 18.79 12.30
N THR A 207 -10.59 18.03 13.10
CA THR A 207 -10.46 18.20 14.55
C THR A 207 -9.06 18.70 14.91
N ASP A 208 -8.83 19.08 16.17
CA ASP A 208 -7.49 19.50 16.61
C ASP A 208 -6.45 18.38 16.40
N TYR A 209 -6.85 17.12 16.59
CA TYR A 209 -5.98 15.97 16.34
C TYR A 209 -5.66 15.78 14.85
N SER A 210 -6.67 15.79 13.97
CA SER A 210 -6.40 15.61 12.54
C SER A 210 -5.59 16.79 11.96
N ARG A 211 -5.76 18.00 12.49
CA ARG A 211 -4.92 19.15 12.11
C ARG A 211 -3.45 18.97 12.45
N ILE A 212 -3.10 18.30 13.55
CA ILE A 212 -1.69 17.99 13.89
C ILE A 212 -1.08 17.10 12.80
N PHE A 213 -1.80 16.05 12.41
CA PHE A 213 -1.38 15.10 11.39
C PHE A 213 -1.26 15.80 10.03
N LYS A 214 -2.24 16.64 9.68
CA LYS A 214 -2.22 17.39 8.42
C LYS A 214 -1.10 18.43 8.35
N ALA A 215 -0.83 19.13 9.45
CA ALA A 215 0.26 20.09 9.51
C ALA A 215 1.63 19.43 9.31
N ALA A 216 1.81 18.23 9.86
CA ALA A 216 3.04 17.46 9.68
C ALA A 216 3.16 16.86 8.27
N CYS A 217 2.04 16.43 7.70
CA CYS A 217 1.97 15.66 6.46
C CYS A 217 0.86 16.20 5.54
N PRO A 218 1.07 17.36 4.86
CA PRO A 218 0.01 18.05 4.12
C PRO A 218 -0.55 17.28 2.92
N LYS A 219 0.21 16.32 2.39
CA LYS A 219 -0.16 15.47 1.25
C LYS A 219 -0.58 14.05 1.67
N ALA A 220 -0.96 13.87 2.92
CA ALA A 220 -1.51 12.62 3.43
C ALA A 220 -2.92 12.86 3.98
N TYR A 221 -3.77 11.83 3.94
CA TYR A 221 -5.05 11.82 4.63
C TYR A 221 -4.82 11.92 6.13
N SER A 222 -5.42 12.93 6.75
CA SER A 222 -5.34 13.13 8.21
C SER A 222 -6.57 12.62 8.98
N TYR A 223 -7.68 12.40 8.27
CA TYR A 223 -8.94 11.82 8.77
C TYR A 223 -9.79 11.36 7.56
N ALA A 224 -10.93 10.70 7.83
CA ALA A 224 -11.68 9.96 6.82
C ALA A 224 -12.27 10.77 5.64
N TYR A 225 -12.44 12.09 5.75
CA TYR A 225 -12.98 12.94 4.67
C TYR A 225 -12.02 14.05 4.22
N ASP A 226 -10.71 13.80 4.29
CA ASP A 226 -9.65 14.73 3.87
C ASP A 226 -9.36 14.67 2.34
N ASP A 227 -10.38 14.41 1.52
CA ASP A 227 -10.22 14.05 0.11
C ASP A 227 -9.59 15.16 -0.73
N ALA A 228 -10.02 16.40 -0.49
CA ALA A 228 -9.71 17.56 -1.32
C ALA A 228 -8.20 17.84 -1.45
N THR A 229 -7.37 17.31 -0.55
CA THR A 229 -5.92 17.54 -0.55
C THR A 229 -5.10 16.25 -0.44
N SER A 230 -5.77 15.08 -0.50
CA SER A 230 -5.14 13.82 -0.12
C SER A 230 -5.36 12.66 -1.09
N THR A 231 -6.29 12.76 -2.06
CA THR A 231 -6.37 11.80 -3.17
C THR A 231 -5.65 12.30 -4.40
N PHE A 232 -4.86 11.42 -4.98
CA PHE A 232 -4.06 11.72 -6.16
C PHE A 232 -4.31 10.70 -7.25
N THR A 233 -4.09 11.12 -8.50
CA THR A 233 -4.33 10.26 -9.66
C THR A 233 -3.15 10.25 -10.60
N CYS A 234 -2.95 9.11 -11.27
CA CYS A 234 -1.96 8.97 -12.32
C CYS A 234 -2.38 7.87 -13.30
N ALA A 235 -2.13 8.05 -14.59
CA ALA A 235 -2.37 7.02 -15.60
C ALA A 235 -1.08 6.30 -15.97
N ASN A 236 -1.14 4.97 -16.09
CA ASN A 236 -0.07 4.14 -16.66
C ASN A 236 1.30 4.35 -15.99
N ALA A 237 1.32 4.41 -14.65
CA ALA A 237 2.54 4.57 -13.87
C ALA A 237 2.93 3.29 -13.13
N ASN A 238 4.22 3.19 -12.82
CA ASN A 238 4.70 2.37 -11.71
C ASN A 238 4.87 3.25 -10.47
N TYR A 239 5.03 2.65 -9.29
CA TYR A 239 5.15 3.41 -8.05
C TYR A 239 6.28 2.88 -7.17
N SER A 240 7.05 3.78 -6.56
CA SER A 240 7.92 3.44 -5.44
C SER A 240 7.22 3.73 -4.13
N ILE A 241 7.12 2.74 -3.24
CA ILE A 241 6.66 2.93 -1.86
C ILE A 241 7.92 2.93 -0.98
N ILE A 242 8.28 4.08 -0.42
CA ILE A 242 9.56 4.30 0.24
C ILE A 242 9.33 4.51 1.74
N PHE A 243 9.83 3.60 2.56
CA PHE A 243 9.91 3.79 4.01
C PHE A 243 11.11 4.64 4.38
N CYS A 244 10.93 5.61 5.28
CA CYS A 244 11.94 6.60 5.70
C CYS A 244 12.63 7.32 4.51
N PRO A 245 11.87 7.99 3.63
CA PRO A 245 12.42 8.68 2.48
C PRO A 245 13.42 9.76 2.90
N THR A 246 14.48 9.90 2.11
CA THR A 246 15.45 11.00 2.26
C THR A 246 14.86 12.26 1.63
N ILE A 247 14.68 13.30 2.45
CA ILE A 247 14.27 14.65 2.01
C ILE A 247 15.46 15.36 1.37
#